data_AF-A0A7Y4IFD4-F1
#
_entry.id   AF-A0A7Y4IFD4-F1
#
_cell.length_a   1.000
_cell.length_b   1.000
_cell.length_c   1.000
_cell.angle_alpha   90.00
_cell.angle_beta   90.00
_cell.angle_gamma   90.00
#
_symmetry.space_group_name_H-M   'P 1'
#
loop_
_entity.id
_entity.type
_entity.pdbx_description
1 polymer ?
#
loop_
_entity_poly.entity_id
_entity_poly.type
_entity_poly.pdbx_seq_one_letter_code
_entity_poly.pdbx_strand_id
1 'polypeptide(L)'
;MTRTAPYHPEDAAMPAAALHPLRDFAEKLGRELRFEDIRSGAWHARLVTAYVRHYEARRAGTASAVRASETDALIRRASKEAALVGASAAGISTSAAMFTLDTGFVGALVAVPVAGAAMGLDTMLRSLIQARMMCDVASAFGLRIDPDDPWDLLHLNALTSGSETWEDSDHGGAGLVGRMLTEDTEAAERKLGNRLMGEGVLRNLLPFASVLTSSVTSWRHTRRLGEASVAYARYRRALDDAFSAVRAVDARCVELLIEGAWCLFGTDGDLRSEATVMLAHLLRNSPSAARKRLLERLGEDEAQWVERLHEVPEPARDAFLHALEVIAAVDLSMSNAEWLLLRQAAAALNRPLRRERVQALLKQFRTQGVVRAPQGDSFEPRDGRMPSSPVVGLDADAHAAPGGL
;
A
#
# COMPACT_ATOMS: atom_id res chain seq x y z
N MET A 1 0.03 -7.46 23.09
CA MET A 1 -0.07 -6.18 23.84
C MET A 1 1.26 -5.44 23.75
N THR A 2 1.41 -4.57 22.75
CA THR A 2 2.62 -3.74 22.58
C THR A 2 2.50 -2.47 23.41
N ARG A 3 3.40 -2.34 24.39
CA ARG A 3 3.50 -1.19 25.30
C ARG A 3 3.89 0.05 24.49
N THR A 4 2.92 0.88 24.13
CA THR A 4 3.15 2.20 23.53
C THR A 4 3.89 3.07 24.54
N ALA A 5 5.10 3.49 24.22
CA ALA A 5 5.83 4.49 25.00
C ALA A 5 5.00 5.79 25.10
N PRO A 6 4.94 6.43 26.29
CA PRO A 6 4.21 7.68 26.46
C PRO A 6 4.87 8.80 25.64
N TYR A 7 4.04 9.57 24.93
CA TYR A 7 4.45 10.76 24.19
C TYR A 7 4.89 11.85 25.18
N HIS A 8 6.14 12.31 25.10
CA HIS A 8 6.63 13.47 25.84
C HIS A 8 6.62 14.71 24.92
N PRO A 9 6.02 15.84 25.34
CA PRO A 9 5.91 17.05 24.53
C PRO A 9 7.27 17.70 24.21
N GLU A 10 8.33 17.37 24.95
CA GLU A 10 9.69 17.87 24.74
C GLU A 10 10.39 17.26 23.50
N ASP A 11 9.88 16.14 22.97
CA ASP A 11 10.39 15.48 21.75
C ASP A 11 9.94 16.16 20.43
N ALA A 12 9.16 17.24 20.54
CA ALA A 12 8.55 17.99 19.44
C ALA A 12 9.38 19.19 18.96
N ALA A 13 10.59 19.40 19.50
CA ALA A 13 11.52 20.45 19.06
C ALA A 13 12.16 20.10 17.69
N MET A 14 11.35 20.11 16.63
CA MET A 14 11.81 20.16 15.24
C MET A 14 11.91 21.63 14.81
N PRO A 15 12.93 22.03 14.02
CA PRO A 15 12.99 23.39 13.52
C PRO A 15 11.83 23.63 12.54
N ALA A 16 11.01 24.65 12.81
CA ALA A 16 9.88 25.07 11.98
C ALA A 16 10.24 25.24 10.48
N ALA A 17 11.52 25.45 10.18
CA ALA A 17 12.09 25.48 8.83
C ALA A 17 11.78 24.23 7.99
N ALA A 18 11.63 23.04 8.59
CA ALA A 18 11.36 21.80 7.86
C ALA A 18 9.95 21.74 7.25
N LEU A 19 8.99 22.52 7.78
CA LEU A 19 7.61 22.59 7.29
C LEU A 19 7.39 23.73 6.29
N HIS A 20 8.34 24.66 6.17
CA HIS A 20 8.22 25.84 5.31
C HIS A 20 7.84 25.50 3.86
N PRO A 21 8.46 24.50 3.20
CA PRO A 21 8.10 24.16 1.82
C PRO A 21 6.67 23.61 1.69
N LEU A 22 6.19 22.85 2.67
CA LEU A 22 4.83 22.31 2.67
C LEU A 22 3.81 23.41 2.97
N ARG A 23 4.15 24.35 3.84
CA ARG A 23 3.32 25.51 4.13
C ARG A 23 3.16 26.41 2.91
N ASP A 24 4.26 26.75 2.22
CA ASP A 24 4.21 27.55 1.00
C ASP A 24 3.36 26.86 -0.08
N PHE A 25 3.47 25.53 -0.19
CA PHE A 25 2.66 24.73 -1.10
C PHE A 25 1.18 24.78 -0.73
N ALA A 26 0.84 24.61 0.55
CA ALA A 26 -0.53 24.71 1.05
C ALA A 26 -1.12 26.10 0.83
N GLU A 27 -0.36 27.17 1.07
CA GLU A 27 -0.80 28.56 0.87
C GLU A 27 -0.96 28.90 -0.62
N LYS A 28 -0.11 28.35 -1.49
CA LYS A 28 -0.27 28.49 -2.94
C LYS A 28 -1.54 27.79 -3.41
N LEU A 29 -1.74 26.53 -3.04
CA LEU A 29 -2.92 25.77 -3.47
C LEU A 29 -4.20 26.31 -2.84
N GLY A 30 -4.15 26.77 -1.59
CA GLY A 30 -5.28 27.43 -0.90
C GLY A 30 -5.78 28.67 -1.64
N ARG A 31 -4.89 29.40 -2.33
CA ARG A 31 -5.27 30.54 -3.19
C ARG A 31 -5.89 30.12 -4.53
N GLU A 32 -5.60 28.91 -4.99
CA GLU A 32 -6.10 28.34 -6.26
C GLU A 32 -7.42 27.56 -6.08
N LEU A 33 -7.72 27.13 -4.86
CA LEU A 33 -8.96 26.43 -4.51
C LEU A 33 -10.15 27.41 -4.48
N ARG A 34 -11.25 27.02 -5.13
CA ARG A 34 -12.50 27.78 -5.07
C ARG A 34 -13.22 27.47 -3.77
N PHE A 35 -14.05 28.40 -3.30
CA PHE A 35 -14.93 28.16 -2.15
C PHE A 35 -15.83 26.93 -2.35
N GLU A 36 -16.23 26.65 -3.58
CA GLU A 36 -16.99 25.46 -3.98
C GLU A 36 -16.22 24.15 -3.77
N ASP A 37 -14.90 24.14 -3.96
CA ASP A 37 -14.04 22.97 -3.74
C ASP A 37 -13.89 22.65 -2.24
N ILE A 38 -13.83 23.70 -1.41
CA ILE A 38 -13.77 23.58 0.05
C ILE A 38 -15.10 23.05 0.56
N ARG A 39 -16.23 23.62 0.10
CA ARG A 39 -17.57 23.23 0.52
C ARG A 39 -17.96 21.82 0.06
N SER A 40 -17.47 21.39 -1.11
CA SER A 40 -17.77 20.06 -1.64
C SER A 40 -16.89 18.96 -1.04
N GLY A 41 -15.74 19.32 -0.46
CA GLY A 41 -14.74 18.35 0.03
C GLY A 41 -13.73 17.91 -1.03
N ALA A 42 -13.87 18.36 -2.28
CA ALA A 42 -12.97 18.03 -3.39
C ALA A 42 -11.54 18.57 -3.20
N TRP A 43 -11.35 19.51 -2.27
CA TRP A 43 -10.04 20.10 -1.96
C TRP A 43 -8.98 19.05 -1.57
N HIS A 44 -9.37 17.97 -0.87
CA HIS A 44 -8.42 16.97 -0.36
C HIS A 44 -7.76 16.18 -1.49
N ALA A 45 -8.56 15.64 -2.41
CA ALA A 45 -8.05 14.91 -3.56
C ALA A 45 -7.22 15.78 -4.49
N ARG A 46 -7.65 17.03 -4.72
CA ARG A 46 -6.86 18.00 -5.50
C ARG A 46 -5.51 18.30 -4.85
N LEU A 47 -5.47 18.44 -3.53
CA LEU A 47 -4.26 18.68 -2.76
C LEU A 47 -3.29 17.50 -2.85
N VAL A 48 -3.77 16.27 -2.63
CA VAL A 48 -2.96 15.05 -2.73
C VAL A 48 -2.44 14.88 -4.16
N THR A 49 -3.30 15.01 -5.17
CA THR A 49 -2.92 14.87 -6.59
C THR A 49 -1.86 15.91 -6.99
N ALA A 50 -2.06 17.18 -6.63
CA ALA A 50 -1.08 18.23 -6.89
C ALA A 50 0.26 17.95 -6.20
N TYR A 51 0.23 17.41 -4.98
CA TYR A 51 1.43 17.05 -4.25
C TYR A 51 2.16 15.86 -4.87
N VAL A 52 1.46 14.80 -5.26
CA VAL A 52 2.05 13.62 -5.92
C VAL A 52 2.72 14.03 -7.23
N ARG A 53 2.05 14.86 -8.07
CA ARG A 53 2.64 15.45 -9.27
C ARG A 53 3.94 16.19 -8.97
N HIS A 54 3.92 17.03 -7.92
CA HIS A 54 5.08 17.78 -7.49
C HIS A 54 6.23 16.86 -6.99
N TYR A 55 5.89 15.81 -6.26
CA TYR A 55 6.84 14.82 -5.73
C TYR A 55 7.51 14.04 -6.85
N GLU A 56 6.73 13.46 -7.78
CA GLU A 56 7.26 12.69 -8.91
C GLU A 56 8.12 13.54 -9.85
N ALA A 57 7.74 14.80 -10.08
CA ALA A 57 8.55 15.74 -10.85
C ALA A 57 9.93 16.01 -10.20
N ARG A 58 10.00 16.08 -8.87
CA ARG A 58 11.27 16.20 -8.14
C ARG A 58 12.06 14.89 -8.13
N ARG A 59 11.38 13.77 -7.95
CA ARG A 59 11.98 12.42 -7.94
C ARG A 59 12.67 12.10 -9.26
N ALA A 60 12.10 12.51 -10.38
CA ALA A 60 12.73 12.36 -11.70
C ALA A 60 14.13 13.01 -11.79
N GLY A 61 14.44 13.98 -10.92
CA GLY A 61 15.74 14.66 -10.85
C GLY A 61 16.71 14.14 -9.78
N THR A 62 16.30 13.24 -8.87
CA THR A 62 17.14 12.78 -7.74
C THR A 62 16.98 11.29 -7.46
N ALA A 63 18.05 10.51 -7.67
CA ALA A 63 18.09 9.06 -7.46
C ALA A 63 18.32 8.66 -5.98
N SER A 64 17.64 9.32 -5.03
CA SER A 64 17.75 8.89 -3.62
C SER A 64 16.77 7.75 -3.36
N ALA A 65 17.28 6.52 -3.38
CA ALA A 65 16.52 5.34 -3.01
C ALA A 65 16.42 5.24 -1.48
N VAL A 66 15.30 5.72 -0.93
CA VAL A 66 14.91 5.39 0.44
C VAL A 66 14.81 3.87 0.55
N ARG A 67 15.27 3.28 1.66
CA ARG A 67 15.17 1.83 1.87
C ARG A 67 13.95 1.47 2.71
N ALA A 68 13.38 0.29 2.50
CA ALA A 68 12.27 -0.21 3.32
C ALA A 68 12.59 -0.22 4.83
N SER A 69 13.87 -0.36 5.23
CA SER A 69 14.30 -0.27 6.64
C SER A 69 14.15 1.13 7.26
N GLU A 70 13.99 2.17 6.43
CA GLU A 70 13.92 3.57 6.85
C GLU A 70 12.47 4.06 7.02
N THR A 71 11.47 3.25 6.66
CA THR A 71 10.04 3.62 6.72
C THR A 71 9.58 3.98 8.11
N ASP A 72 10.08 3.28 9.14
CA ASP A 72 9.79 3.59 10.54
C ASP A 72 10.23 5.00 10.94
N ALA A 73 11.37 5.47 10.42
CA ALA A 73 11.85 6.83 10.66
C ALA A 73 10.97 7.85 9.94
N LEU A 74 10.52 7.55 8.72
CA LEU A 74 9.59 8.39 7.95
C LEU A 74 8.25 8.54 8.68
N ILE A 75 7.66 7.44 9.16
CA ILE A 75 6.39 7.43 9.90
C ILE A 75 6.54 8.21 11.21
N ARG A 76 7.62 7.99 11.96
CA ARG A 76 7.87 8.75 13.21
C ARG A 76 8.00 10.24 12.94
N ARG A 77 8.74 10.63 11.90
CA ARG A 77 8.89 12.03 11.50
C ARG A 77 7.55 12.65 11.12
N ALA A 78 6.81 12.03 10.23
CA ALA A 78 5.50 12.52 9.79
C ALA A 78 4.50 12.61 10.95
N SER A 79 4.49 11.61 11.85
CA SER A 79 3.63 11.63 13.04
C SER A 79 3.98 12.77 13.99
N LYS A 80 5.27 13.07 14.18
CA LYS A 80 5.73 14.24 14.97
C LYS A 80 5.33 15.55 14.31
N GLU A 81 5.53 15.68 12.99
CA GLU A 81 5.12 16.87 12.23
C GLU A 81 3.60 17.09 12.28
N ALA A 82 2.80 16.03 12.12
CA ALA A 82 1.35 16.10 12.21
C ALA A 82 0.85 16.44 13.63
N ALA A 83 1.55 15.96 14.67
CA ALA A 83 1.26 16.33 16.06
C ALA A 83 1.54 17.82 16.30
N LEU A 84 2.65 18.34 15.76
CA LEU A 84 3.03 19.76 15.86
C LEU A 84 1.98 20.67 15.20
N VAL A 85 1.53 20.31 13.99
CA VAL A 85 0.44 21.04 13.30
C VAL A 85 -0.89 20.91 14.06
N GLY A 86 -1.14 19.76 14.71
CA GLY A 86 -2.28 19.60 15.61
C GLY A 86 -2.23 20.46 16.87
N ALA A 87 -1.02 20.82 17.34
CA ALA A 87 -0.80 21.69 18.49
C ALA A 87 -0.90 23.19 18.14
N SER A 88 -0.47 23.61 16.94
CA SER A 88 -0.56 25.02 16.50
C SER A 88 -2.00 25.51 16.35
N ALA A 89 -2.93 24.62 15.96
CA ALA A 89 -4.36 24.90 15.90
C ALA A 89 -4.95 25.39 17.24
N ALA A 90 -4.36 25.00 18.38
CA ALA A 90 -4.81 25.40 19.71
C ALA A 90 -4.30 26.78 20.16
N GLY A 91 -3.26 27.33 19.53
CA GLY A 91 -2.71 28.64 19.88
C GLY A 91 -3.55 29.81 19.35
N ILE A 92 -4.29 29.60 18.27
CA ILE A 92 -5.09 30.64 17.61
C ILE A 92 -6.45 30.84 18.30
N SER A 93 -7.03 29.77 18.87
CA SER A 93 -8.33 29.83 19.55
C SER A 93 -8.33 30.76 20.77
N THR A 94 -7.22 30.86 21.50
CA THR A 94 -7.10 31.75 22.68
C THR A 94 -7.14 33.23 22.30
N SER A 95 -6.59 33.61 21.14
CA SER A 95 -6.59 35.01 20.69
C SER A 95 -7.94 35.46 20.09
N ALA A 96 -8.60 34.58 19.33
CA ALA A 96 -9.90 34.88 18.74
C ALA A 96 -11.04 34.89 19.79
N ALA A 97 -10.96 34.03 20.81
CA ALA A 97 -11.88 34.04 21.95
C ALA A 97 -11.77 35.32 22.79
N MET A 98 -10.55 35.85 22.97
CA MET A 98 -10.35 37.14 23.64
C MET A 98 -10.89 38.31 22.80
N PHE A 99 -10.73 38.27 21.47
CA PHE A 99 -11.28 39.30 20.58
C PHE A 99 -12.82 39.29 20.49
N THR A 100 -13.45 38.11 20.58
CA THR A 100 -14.93 37.99 20.58
C THR A 100 -15.57 38.42 21.90
N LEU A 101 -14.84 38.35 23.01
CA LEU A 101 -15.27 38.90 24.29
C LEU A 101 -15.36 40.43 24.28
N ASP A 102 -14.45 41.13 23.59
CA ASP A 102 -14.38 42.60 23.60
C ASP A 102 -15.25 43.29 22.53
N THR A 103 -15.61 42.61 21.43
CA THR A 103 -16.22 43.28 20.25
C THR A 103 -17.67 42.91 19.95
N GLY A 104 -18.29 42.07 20.79
CA GLY A 104 -19.68 41.64 20.60
C GLY A 104 -19.94 40.94 19.25
N PHE A 105 -21.22 40.82 18.88
CA PHE A 105 -21.72 40.07 17.71
C PHE A 105 -21.00 40.38 16.37
N VAL A 106 -20.41 41.57 16.22
CA VAL A 106 -19.65 41.99 15.02
C VAL A 106 -18.27 41.32 14.93
N GLY A 107 -17.60 41.11 16.06
CA GLY A 107 -16.34 40.35 16.11
C GLY A 107 -16.51 38.88 15.75
N ALA A 108 -17.65 38.28 16.12
CA ALA A 108 -17.98 36.91 15.74
C ALA A 108 -18.17 36.75 14.23
N LEU A 109 -18.76 37.74 13.55
CA LEU A 109 -18.98 37.72 12.09
C LEU A 109 -17.68 37.86 11.27
N VAL A 110 -16.67 38.57 11.79
CA VAL A 110 -15.35 38.70 11.13
C VAL A 110 -14.38 37.59 11.55
N ALA A 111 -14.52 37.05 12.77
CA ALA A 111 -13.69 35.96 13.26
C ALA A 111 -13.99 34.61 12.59
N VAL A 112 -15.24 34.35 12.18
CA VAL A 112 -15.65 33.07 11.56
C VAL A 112 -14.93 32.81 10.22
N PRO A 113 -14.82 33.74 9.26
CA PRO A 113 -14.05 33.53 8.03
C PRO A 113 -12.54 33.34 8.26
N VAL A 114 -11.95 34.11 9.20
CA VAL A 114 -10.51 34.07 9.49
C VAL A 114 -10.12 32.79 10.25
N ALA A 115 -10.95 32.37 11.21
CA ALA A 115 -10.79 31.09 11.90
C ALA A 115 -10.98 29.91 10.95
N GLY A 116 -11.96 29.98 10.04
CA GLY A 116 -12.16 28.97 8.98
C GLY A 116 -10.97 28.85 8.02
N ALA A 117 -10.34 29.97 7.64
CA ALA A 117 -9.16 29.98 6.79
C ALA A 117 -7.92 29.37 7.48
N ALA A 118 -7.67 29.70 8.75
CA ALA A 118 -6.57 29.12 9.52
C ALA A 118 -6.77 27.61 9.79
N MET A 119 -7.99 27.20 10.13
CA MET A 119 -8.35 25.77 10.32
C MET A 119 -8.22 24.96 9.03
N GLY A 120 -8.52 25.58 7.88
CA GLY A 120 -8.30 24.99 6.57
C GLY A 120 -6.82 24.74 6.30
N LEU A 121 -5.95 25.70 6.62
CA LEU A 121 -4.50 25.58 6.39
C LEU A 121 -3.85 24.46 7.23
N ASP A 122 -4.22 24.32 8.50
CA ASP A 122 -3.70 23.24 9.36
C ASP A 122 -4.13 21.86 8.84
N THR A 123 -5.38 21.73 8.37
CA THR A 123 -5.90 20.49 7.82
C THR A 123 -5.19 20.14 6.50
N MET A 124 -5.00 21.13 5.62
CA MET A 124 -4.22 20.97 4.39
C MET A 124 -2.77 20.57 4.68
N LEU A 125 -2.11 21.22 5.64
CA LEU A 125 -0.72 20.91 5.99
C LEU A 125 -0.60 19.49 6.54
N ARG A 126 -1.56 19.04 7.35
CA ARG A 126 -1.62 17.64 7.83
C ARG A 126 -1.79 16.66 6.67
N SER A 127 -2.70 16.92 5.74
CA SER A 127 -2.89 16.09 4.55
C SER A 127 -1.64 16.05 3.67
N LEU A 128 -0.89 17.15 3.55
CA LEU A 128 0.39 17.18 2.84
C LEU A 128 1.49 16.38 3.54
N ILE A 129 1.58 16.45 4.88
CA ILE A 129 2.51 15.62 5.66
C ILE A 129 2.20 14.13 5.44
N GLN A 130 0.92 13.76 5.47
CA GLN A 130 0.47 12.40 5.19
C GLN A 130 0.81 11.98 3.76
N ALA A 131 0.47 12.80 2.74
CA ALA A 131 0.77 12.51 1.35
C ALA A 131 2.29 12.34 1.10
N ARG A 132 3.12 13.21 1.68
CA ARG A 132 4.58 13.11 1.65
C ARG A 132 5.06 11.79 2.23
N MET A 133 4.59 11.44 3.43
CA MET A 133 4.94 10.18 4.08
C MET A 133 4.58 8.99 3.20
N MET A 134 3.38 8.97 2.60
CA MET A 134 2.94 7.88 1.74
C MET A 134 3.80 7.78 0.46
N CYS A 135 4.16 8.91 -0.17
CA CYS A 135 5.07 8.93 -1.32
C CYS A 135 6.47 8.43 -0.96
N ASP A 136 7.01 8.88 0.18
CA ASP A 136 8.31 8.45 0.69
C ASP A 136 8.30 6.94 1.01
N VAL A 137 7.21 6.42 1.59
CA VAL A 137 7.04 4.97 1.83
C VAL A 137 6.94 4.20 0.52
N ALA A 138 6.06 4.59 -0.41
CA ALA A 138 5.94 3.93 -1.72
C ALA A 138 7.30 3.87 -2.43
N SER A 139 8.03 4.98 -2.38
CA SER A 139 9.37 5.06 -2.94
C SER A 139 10.37 4.10 -2.33
N ALA A 140 10.24 3.82 -1.03
CA ALA A 140 11.12 2.93 -0.29
C ALA A 140 10.97 1.46 -0.72
N PHE A 141 9.82 1.12 -1.30
CA PHE A 141 9.53 -0.17 -1.91
C PHE A 141 9.75 -0.19 -3.43
N GLY A 142 10.29 0.90 -4.01
CA GLY A 142 10.49 1.02 -5.45
C GLY A 142 9.21 1.25 -6.24
N LEU A 143 8.10 1.59 -5.58
CA LEU A 143 6.84 1.86 -6.24
C LEU A 143 6.81 3.28 -6.79
N ARG A 144 6.19 3.44 -7.96
CA ARG A 144 5.85 4.74 -8.54
C ARG A 144 4.36 4.93 -8.41
N ILE A 145 3.97 6.08 -7.88
CA ILE A 145 2.57 6.48 -7.83
C ILE A 145 2.28 7.21 -9.12
N ASP A 146 1.20 6.85 -9.80
CA ASP A 146 0.74 7.59 -10.96
C ASP A 146 0.29 9.00 -10.50
N PRO A 147 0.96 10.07 -10.94
CA PRO A 147 0.63 11.42 -10.50
C PRO A 147 -0.72 11.90 -11.03
N ASP A 148 -1.26 11.29 -12.08
CA ASP A 148 -2.57 11.62 -12.63
C ASP A 148 -3.69 10.77 -12.01
N ASP A 149 -3.32 9.75 -11.23
CA ASP A 149 -4.24 8.78 -10.65
C ASP A 149 -3.77 8.27 -9.28
N PRO A 150 -3.79 9.11 -8.22
CA PRO A 150 -3.40 8.71 -6.87
C PRO A 150 -4.49 7.91 -6.13
N TRP A 151 -5.35 7.19 -6.87
CA TRP A 151 -6.55 6.49 -6.38
C TRP A 151 -6.27 5.59 -5.16
N ASP A 152 -5.17 4.83 -5.21
CA ASP A 152 -4.77 3.93 -4.12
C ASP A 152 -4.46 4.67 -2.81
N LEU A 153 -3.78 5.82 -2.90
CA LEU A 153 -3.43 6.62 -1.72
C LEU A 153 -4.68 7.23 -1.08
N LEU A 154 -5.61 7.68 -1.91
CA LEU A 154 -6.84 8.32 -1.46
C LEU A 154 -7.76 7.31 -0.76
N HIS A 155 -7.96 6.13 -1.33
CA HIS A 155 -8.76 5.06 -0.72
C HIS A 155 -8.10 4.48 0.53
N LEU A 156 -6.77 4.33 0.55
CA LEU A 156 -6.07 3.89 1.76
C LEU A 156 -6.23 4.91 2.89
N ASN A 157 -6.18 6.21 2.59
CA ASN A 157 -6.45 7.26 3.57
C ASN A 157 -7.92 7.24 4.04
N ALA A 158 -8.87 7.06 3.12
CA ALA A 158 -10.30 6.98 3.43
C ALA A 158 -10.61 5.82 4.40
N LEU A 159 -10.14 4.61 4.10
CA LEU A 159 -10.34 3.44 4.94
C LEU A 159 -9.70 3.59 6.32
N THR A 160 -8.46 4.07 6.39
CA THR A 160 -7.73 4.22 7.67
C THR A 160 -8.28 5.38 8.52
N SER A 161 -8.93 6.36 7.90
CA SER A 161 -9.70 7.43 8.55
C SER A 161 -11.08 6.97 9.03
N GLY A 162 -11.54 5.80 8.59
CA GLY A 162 -12.87 5.27 8.88
C GLY A 162 -13.99 6.04 8.18
N SER A 163 -13.72 6.77 7.08
CA SER A 163 -14.75 7.43 6.25
C SER A 163 -15.62 6.48 5.44
N GLU A 164 -15.14 5.25 5.31
CA GLU A 164 -15.86 4.10 4.78
C GLU A 164 -16.19 3.19 5.96
N THR A 165 -17.45 3.25 6.42
CA THR A 165 -17.91 2.49 7.58
C THR A 165 -18.33 1.07 7.17
N TRP A 166 -18.07 0.13 8.07
CA TRP A 166 -18.28 -1.32 7.95
C TRP A 166 -19.74 -1.76 8.10
N GLU A 167 -20.67 -0.81 8.24
CA GLU A 167 -21.94 -1.08 8.93
C GLU A 167 -23.04 -1.72 8.08
N ASP A 168 -22.88 -1.95 6.78
CA ASP A 168 -24.00 -2.48 6.01
C ASP A 168 -23.60 -3.17 4.69
N SER A 169 -23.04 -4.38 4.77
CA SER A 169 -23.03 -5.25 3.59
C SER A 169 -23.13 -6.72 3.95
N ASP A 170 -24.26 -7.31 3.56
CA ASP A 170 -24.55 -8.76 3.48
C ASP A 170 -23.49 -9.60 2.72
N HIS A 171 -22.44 -8.96 2.17
CA HIS A 171 -21.44 -9.55 1.26
C HIS A 171 -19.99 -9.43 1.79
N GLY A 172 -19.80 -9.06 3.06
CA GLY A 172 -18.47 -8.95 3.69
C GLY A 172 -17.48 -8.09 2.90
N GLY A 173 -16.23 -8.55 2.78
CA GLY A 173 -15.18 -7.86 2.02
C GLY A 173 -15.51 -7.57 0.55
N ALA A 174 -16.30 -8.43 -0.12
CA ALA A 174 -16.64 -8.32 -1.54
C ALA A 174 -17.49 -7.09 -1.83
N GLY A 175 -18.43 -6.80 -0.93
CA GLY A 175 -19.24 -5.59 -0.99
C GLY A 175 -18.39 -4.31 -0.88
N LEU A 176 -17.33 -4.32 -0.08
CA LEU A 176 -16.44 -3.17 0.06
C LEU A 176 -15.57 -2.95 -1.18
N VAL A 177 -14.94 -4.00 -1.70
CA VAL A 177 -14.14 -3.92 -2.93
C VAL A 177 -15.03 -3.56 -4.14
N GLY A 178 -16.23 -4.13 -4.22
CA GLY A 178 -17.23 -3.75 -5.23
C GLY A 178 -17.68 -2.29 -5.11
N ARG A 179 -17.90 -1.80 -3.87
CA ARG A 179 -18.19 -0.38 -3.62
C ARG A 179 -17.04 0.51 -4.07
N MET A 180 -15.79 0.23 -3.69
CA MET A 180 -14.64 1.04 -4.15
C MET A 180 -14.51 1.14 -5.68
N LEU A 181 -14.93 0.11 -6.41
CA LEU A 181 -14.87 0.07 -7.86
C LEU A 181 -16.06 0.75 -8.55
N THR A 182 -17.17 0.94 -7.84
CA THR A 182 -18.44 1.48 -8.38
C THR A 182 -18.76 2.86 -7.84
N GLU A 183 -18.29 3.18 -6.64
CA GLU A 183 -18.39 4.49 -6.04
C GLU A 183 -17.57 5.46 -6.89
N ASP A 184 -18.22 6.55 -7.28
CA ASP A 184 -17.55 7.64 -7.97
C ASP A 184 -16.41 8.10 -7.06
N THR A 185 -15.18 7.97 -7.56
CA THR A 185 -13.96 8.32 -6.83
C THR A 185 -14.06 9.75 -6.31
N GLU A 186 -14.68 10.65 -7.07
CA GLU A 186 -14.94 12.02 -6.64
C GLU A 186 -15.89 12.10 -5.44
N ALA A 187 -16.88 11.21 -5.34
CA ALA A 187 -17.83 11.18 -4.23
C ALA A 187 -17.20 10.66 -2.92
N ALA A 188 -16.39 9.59 -2.99
CA ALA A 188 -15.64 9.07 -1.84
C ALA A 188 -14.63 10.11 -1.33
N GLU A 189 -13.92 10.78 -2.25
CA GLU A 189 -12.99 11.86 -1.95
C GLU A 189 -13.66 13.09 -1.33
N ARG A 190 -14.81 13.51 -1.85
CA ARG A 190 -15.64 14.58 -1.26
C ARG A 190 -16.07 14.22 0.16
N LYS A 191 -16.49 12.97 0.39
CA LYS A 191 -16.87 12.47 1.73
C LYS A 191 -15.71 12.53 2.72
N LEU A 192 -14.51 12.12 2.29
CA LEU A 192 -13.29 12.23 3.11
C LEU A 192 -12.94 13.69 3.38
N GLY A 193 -12.91 14.56 2.36
CA GLY A 193 -12.59 15.97 2.52
C GLY A 193 -13.58 16.73 3.41
N ASN A 194 -14.86 16.40 3.33
CA ASN A 194 -15.90 16.94 4.21
C ASN A 194 -15.73 16.45 5.64
N ARG A 195 -15.37 15.18 5.85
CA ARG A 195 -15.08 14.64 7.18
C ARG A 195 -13.84 15.26 7.79
N LEU A 196 -12.75 15.42 7.04
CA LEU A 196 -11.52 16.04 7.52
C LEU A 196 -11.75 17.51 7.93
N MET A 197 -12.51 18.27 7.14
CA MET A 197 -12.92 19.64 7.50
C MET A 197 -13.89 19.65 8.69
N GLY A 198 -14.88 18.75 8.70
CA GLY A 198 -15.84 18.61 9.80
C GLY A 198 -15.17 18.26 11.13
N GLU A 199 -14.22 17.33 11.14
CA GLU A 199 -13.42 17.00 12.34
C GLU A 199 -12.53 18.16 12.79
N GLY A 200 -11.99 18.96 11.86
CA GLY A 200 -11.24 20.17 12.14
C GLY A 200 -12.08 21.28 12.80
N VAL A 201 -13.35 21.41 12.39
CA VAL A 201 -14.30 22.38 12.96
C VAL A 201 -14.86 21.89 14.31
N LEU A 202 -15.29 20.63 14.40
CA LEU A 202 -15.97 20.09 15.60
C LEU A 202 -15.03 19.98 16.82
N ARG A 203 -13.75 19.63 16.61
CA ARG A 203 -12.77 19.48 17.71
C ARG A 203 -12.28 20.81 18.29
N ASN A 204 -12.39 21.91 17.53
CA ASN A 204 -11.96 23.24 17.95
C ASN A 204 -13.08 24.08 18.61
N LEU A 205 -14.34 23.64 18.53
CA LEU A 205 -15.49 24.29 19.18
C LEU A 205 -15.73 23.86 20.63
N LEU A 206 -15.02 22.84 21.13
CA LEU A 206 -15.10 22.37 22.52
C LEU A 206 -13.99 23.02 23.37
N PRO A 207 -14.29 24.02 24.22
CA PRO A 207 -13.28 24.90 24.82
C PRO A 207 -12.37 24.25 25.86
N PHE A 208 -12.65 23.01 26.32
CA PHE A 208 -11.98 22.40 27.48
C PHE A 208 -11.33 21.02 27.23
N ALA A 209 -11.22 20.56 25.98
CA ALA A 209 -10.59 19.26 25.65
C ALA A 209 -9.37 19.36 24.69
N SER A 210 -8.85 20.55 24.39
CA SER A 210 -8.46 20.89 23.02
C SER A 210 -6.98 20.76 22.61
N VAL A 211 -5.97 20.84 23.49
CA VAL A 211 -4.56 20.87 23.01
C VAL A 211 -3.90 19.48 22.97
N LEU A 212 -4.10 18.68 24.04
CA LEU A 212 -3.49 17.36 24.16
C LEU A 212 -4.20 16.32 23.27
N THR A 213 -5.52 16.43 23.12
CA THR A 213 -6.32 15.44 22.38
C THR A 213 -6.15 15.59 20.86
N SER A 214 -5.98 16.83 20.34
CA SER A 214 -5.75 17.08 18.91
C SER A 214 -4.38 16.57 18.43
N SER A 215 -3.34 16.83 19.22
CA SER A 215 -1.97 16.39 18.91
C SER A 215 -1.85 14.86 18.94
N VAL A 216 -2.44 14.21 19.96
CA VAL A 216 -2.41 12.75 20.13
C VAL A 216 -3.24 12.04 19.06
N THR A 217 -4.42 12.56 18.71
CA THR A 217 -5.25 11.95 17.65
C THR A 217 -4.58 12.08 16.28
N SER A 218 -4.01 13.24 15.97
CA SER A 218 -3.25 13.48 14.73
C SER A 218 -2.02 12.57 14.63
N TRP A 219 -1.28 12.42 15.73
CA TRP A 219 -0.16 11.50 15.82
C TRP A 219 -0.58 10.05 15.60
N ARG A 220 -1.63 9.57 16.30
CA ARG A 220 -2.12 8.20 16.19
C ARG A 220 -2.64 7.89 14.79
N HIS A 221 -3.42 8.79 14.21
CA HIS A 221 -3.98 8.62 12.89
C HIS A 221 -2.88 8.60 11.81
N THR A 222 -1.94 9.56 11.85
CA THR A 222 -0.80 9.58 10.91
C THR A 222 0.07 8.33 11.06
N ARG A 223 0.30 7.85 12.29
CA ARG A 223 1.02 6.61 12.53
C ARG A 223 0.31 5.39 11.94
N ARG A 224 -1.00 5.25 12.17
CA ARG A 224 -1.81 4.15 11.60
C ARG A 224 -1.80 4.18 10.07
N LEU A 225 -1.99 5.37 9.47
CA LEU A 225 -1.89 5.54 8.03
C LEU A 225 -0.49 5.17 7.51
N GLY A 226 0.56 5.52 8.24
CA GLY A 226 1.93 5.15 7.92
C GLY A 226 2.17 3.64 7.95
N GLU A 227 1.71 2.97 9.00
CA GLU A 227 1.77 1.51 9.14
C GLU A 227 1.01 0.82 8.00
N ALA A 228 -0.19 1.33 7.66
CA ALA A 228 -0.99 0.84 6.53
C ALA A 228 -0.31 1.11 5.17
N SER A 229 0.35 2.25 5.01
CA SER A 229 1.09 2.58 3.77
C SER A 229 2.26 1.62 3.54
N VAL A 230 2.96 1.23 4.61
CA VAL A 230 4.06 0.25 4.54
C VAL A 230 3.52 -1.13 4.18
N ALA A 231 2.41 -1.55 4.80
CA ALA A 231 1.77 -2.81 4.47
C ALA A 231 1.27 -2.80 3.01
N TYR A 232 0.54 -1.79 2.58
CA TYR A 232 0.08 -1.66 1.19
C TYR A 232 1.24 -1.64 0.18
N ALA A 233 2.31 -0.88 0.44
CA ALA A 233 3.48 -0.84 -0.44
C ALA A 233 4.16 -2.22 -0.58
N ARG A 234 4.24 -2.97 0.52
CA ARG A 234 4.72 -4.35 0.51
C ARG A 234 3.80 -5.27 -0.29
N TYR A 235 2.48 -5.17 -0.09
CA TYR A 235 1.48 -5.91 -0.86
C TYR A 235 1.65 -5.66 -2.35
N ARG A 236 1.60 -4.39 -2.76
CA ARG A 236 1.72 -4.00 -4.16
C ARG A 236 3.00 -4.49 -4.79
N ARG A 237 4.15 -4.26 -4.16
CA ARG A 237 5.45 -4.71 -4.70
C ARG A 237 5.52 -6.24 -4.81
N ALA A 238 5.09 -6.97 -3.80
CA ALA A 238 5.14 -8.42 -3.77
C ALA A 238 4.21 -9.06 -4.80
N LEU A 239 2.97 -8.57 -4.88
CA LEU A 239 1.98 -9.08 -5.81
C LEU A 239 2.34 -8.68 -7.24
N ASP A 240 2.81 -7.46 -7.50
CA ASP A 240 3.27 -7.07 -8.85
C ASP A 240 4.37 -8.00 -9.36
N ASP A 241 5.37 -8.33 -8.53
CA ASP A 241 6.44 -9.25 -8.89
C ASP A 241 5.92 -10.69 -9.13
N ALA A 242 5.09 -11.20 -8.21
CA ALA A 242 4.54 -12.55 -8.30
C ALA A 242 3.60 -12.72 -9.51
N PHE A 243 2.73 -11.74 -9.74
CA PHE A 243 1.79 -11.74 -10.86
C PHE A 243 2.50 -11.57 -12.19
N SER A 244 3.56 -10.76 -12.24
CA SER A 244 4.40 -10.62 -13.45
C SER A 244 5.10 -11.93 -13.79
N ALA A 245 5.60 -12.67 -12.80
CA ALA A 245 6.20 -13.98 -13.02
C ALA A 245 5.19 -15.01 -13.57
N VAL A 246 3.96 -15.04 -13.04
CA VAL A 246 2.90 -15.91 -13.55
C VAL A 246 2.47 -15.48 -14.96
N ARG A 247 2.27 -14.19 -15.18
CA ARG A 247 1.86 -13.62 -16.48
C ARG A 247 2.89 -13.90 -17.58
N ALA A 248 4.18 -13.93 -17.25
CA ALA A 248 5.26 -14.26 -18.17
C ALA A 248 5.19 -15.72 -18.67
N VAL A 249 4.57 -16.62 -17.89
CA VAL A 249 4.35 -18.02 -18.27
C VAL A 249 3.00 -18.20 -18.95
N ASP A 250 1.92 -17.72 -18.32
CA ASP A 250 0.57 -17.70 -18.90
C ASP A 250 -0.29 -16.58 -18.30
N ALA A 251 -0.64 -15.60 -19.13
CA ALA A 251 -1.45 -14.45 -18.72
C ALA A 251 -2.88 -14.84 -18.28
N ARG A 252 -3.42 -15.98 -18.73
CA ARG A 252 -4.78 -16.42 -18.41
C ARG A 252 -4.90 -16.83 -16.94
N CYS A 253 -3.80 -17.24 -16.32
CA CYS A 253 -3.77 -17.63 -14.91
C CYS A 253 -3.90 -16.44 -13.96
N VAL A 254 -3.77 -15.20 -14.43
CA VAL A 254 -3.82 -14.01 -13.57
C VAL A 254 -5.20 -13.84 -12.93
N GLU A 255 -6.29 -14.09 -13.66
CA GLU A 255 -7.66 -14.01 -13.08
C GLU A 255 -7.81 -14.96 -11.89
N LEU A 256 -7.42 -16.23 -12.05
CA LEU A 256 -7.48 -17.24 -11.00
C LEU A 256 -6.55 -16.94 -9.81
N LEU A 257 -5.46 -16.20 -10.07
CA LEU A 257 -4.54 -15.73 -9.02
C LEU A 257 -5.12 -14.54 -8.23
N ILE A 258 -5.89 -13.65 -8.86
CA ILE A 258 -6.65 -12.59 -8.16
C ILE A 258 -7.67 -13.24 -7.22
N GLU A 259 -8.37 -14.28 -7.68
CA GLU A 259 -9.27 -15.07 -6.84
C GLU A 259 -8.51 -15.74 -5.68
N GLY A 260 -7.30 -16.26 -5.92
CA GLY A 260 -6.46 -16.82 -4.85
C GLY A 260 -6.03 -15.78 -3.80
N ALA A 261 -5.72 -14.55 -4.24
CA ALA A 261 -5.47 -13.44 -3.32
C ALA A 261 -6.71 -13.09 -2.48
N TRP A 262 -7.89 -13.15 -3.09
CA TRP A 262 -9.15 -12.96 -2.37
C TRP A 262 -9.34 -13.99 -1.26
N CYS A 263 -9.25 -15.29 -1.60
CA CYS A 263 -9.47 -16.37 -0.65
C CYS A 263 -8.45 -16.32 0.50
N LEU A 264 -7.16 -16.11 0.19
CA LEU A 264 -6.11 -16.06 1.21
C LEU A 264 -6.19 -14.83 2.11
N PHE A 265 -6.60 -13.66 1.60
CA PHE A 265 -6.78 -12.49 2.48
C PHE A 265 -8.08 -12.55 3.28
N GLY A 266 -9.10 -13.25 2.77
CA GLY A 266 -10.43 -13.36 3.36
C GLY A 266 -10.62 -14.53 4.32
N THR A 267 -9.67 -15.48 4.42
CA THR A 267 -9.82 -16.71 5.21
C THR A 267 -10.18 -16.49 6.68
N ASP A 268 -9.73 -15.38 7.28
CA ASP A 268 -9.99 -15.04 8.68
C ASP A 268 -11.28 -14.18 8.86
N GLY A 269 -12.06 -13.99 7.78
CA GLY A 269 -13.37 -13.33 7.78
C GLY A 269 -13.36 -11.81 7.59
N ASP A 270 -12.24 -11.14 7.86
CA ASP A 270 -12.10 -9.68 7.74
C ASP A 270 -10.95 -9.28 6.83
N LEU A 271 -11.26 -8.54 5.75
CA LEU A 271 -10.23 -7.92 4.91
C LEU A 271 -9.67 -6.65 5.57
N ARG A 272 -8.36 -6.66 5.82
CA ARG A 272 -7.64 -5.47 6.28
C ARG A 272 -7.64 -4.38 5.21
N SER A 273 -7.56 -3.11 5.63
CA SER A 273 -7.64 -1.96 4.72
C SER A 273 -6.64 -2.03 3.56
N GLU A 274 -5.41 -2.48 3.83
CA GLU A 274 -4.35 -2.59 2.83
C GLU A 274 -4.63 -3.70 1.81
N ALA A 275 -5.17 -4.84 2.27
CA ALA A 275 -5.58 -5.94 1.40
C ALA A 275 -6.79 -5.56 0.54
N THR A 276 -7.76 -4.84 1.12
CA THR A 276 -8.92 -4.30 0.38
C THR A 276 -8.50 -3.38 -0.76
N VAL A 277 -7.65 -2.38 -0.48
CA VAL A 277 -7.16 -1.46 -1.52
C VAL A 277 -6.34 -2.21 -2.56
N MET A 278 -5.52 -3.20 -2.14
CA MET A 278 -4.75 -4.01 -3.08
C MET A 278 -5.64 -4.85 -4.01
N LEU A 279 -6.67 -5.50 -3.49
CA LEU A 279 -7.62 -6.29 -4.30
C LEU A 279 -8.39 -5.38 -5.26
N ALA A 280 -8.86 -4.23 -4.78
CA ALA A 280 -9.53 -3.24 -5.62
C ALA A 280 -8.58 -2.69 -6.71
N HIS A 281 -7.31 -2.46 -6.39
CA HIS A 281 -6.27 -2.08 -7.36
C HIS A 281 -6.10 -3.13 -8.47
N LEU A 282 -5.99 -4.42 -8.12
CA LEU A 282 -5.87 -5.51 -9.10
C LEU A 282 -7.10 -5.58 -10.02
N LEU A 283 -8.30 -5.46 -9.46
CA LEU A 283 -9.54 -5.50 -10.22
C LEU A 283 -9.69 -4.27 -11.13
N ARG A 284 -9.37 -3.08 -10.63
CA ARG A 284 -9.41 -1.83 -11.39
C ARG A 284 -8.52 -1.89 -12.62
N ASN A 285 -7.33 -2.49 -12.48
CA ASN A 285 -6.36 -2.67 -13.56
C ASN A 285 -6.59 -3.92 -14.41
N SER A 286 -7.65 -4.68 -14.14
CA SER A 286 -8.05 -5.82 -14.97
C SER A 286 -8.97 -5.36 -16.12
N PRO A 287 -8.94 -6.03 -17.30
CA PRO A 287 -9.86 -5.73 -18.39
C PRO A 287 -11.33 -5.76 -17.94
N SER A 288 -12.18 -4.87 -18.44
CA SER A 288 -13.58 -4.72 -17.96
C SER A 288 -14.37 -6.03 -17.94
N ALA A 289 -14.18 -6.90 -18.93
CA ALA A 289 -14.83 -8.22 -18.98
C ALA A 289 -14.29 -9.18 -17.89
N ALA A 290 -12.99 -9.16 -17.64
CA ALA A 290 -12.35 -9.94 -16.57
C ALA A 290 -12.79 -9.44 -15.19
N ARG A 291 -12.79 -8.11 -14.98
CA ARG A 291 -13.25 -7.48 -13.74
C ARG A 291 -14.69 -7.88 -13.40
N LYS A 292 -15.60 -7.89 -14.39
CA LYS A 292 -16.98 -8.31 -14.17
C LYS A 292 -17.07 -9.77 -13.73
N ARG A 293 -16.39 -10.68 -14.43
CA ARG A 293 -16.34 -12.11 -14.05
C ARG A 293 -15.76 -12.32 -12.66
N LEU A 294 -14.68 -11.62 -12.34
CA LEU A 294 -14.06 -11.67 -11.02
C LEU A 294 -15.06 -11.23 -9.97
N LEU A 295 -15.68 -10.05 -10.10
CA LEU A 295 -16.69 -9.58 -9.14
C LEU A 295 -17.88 -10.53 -8.94
N GLU A 296 -18.31 -11.24 -9.99
CA GLU A 296 -19.36 -12.27 -9.89
C GLU A 296 -18.92 -13.50 -9.09
N ARG A 297 -17.62 -13.83 -9.11
CA ARG A 297 -17.02 -14.98 -8.43
C ARG A 297 -16.44 -14.68 -7.05
N LEU A 298 -16.14 -13.41 -6.76
CA LEU A 298 -15.62 -12.98 -5.46
C LEU A 298 -16.77 -13.09 -4.44
N GLY A 299 -16.69 -14.10 -3.58
CA GLY A 299 -17.77 -14.50 -2.67
C GLY A 299 -18.25 -15.94 -2.89
N GLU A 300 -17.78 -16.62 -3.93
CA GLU A 300 -17.88 -18.08 -4.06
C GLU A 300 -17.03 -18.80 -2.99
N ASP A 301 -17.42 -20.02 -2.66
CA ASP A 301 -16.76 -20.88 -1.66
C ASP A 301 -15.29 -21.14 -2.05
N GLU A 302 -14.38 -21.07 -1.07
CA GLU A 302 -12.95 -21.42 -1.22
C GLU A 302 -12.78 -22.79 -1.89
N ALA A 303 -13.66 -23.74 -1.61
CA ALA A 303 -13.65 -25.06 -2.22
C ALA A 303 -13.79 -25.01 -3.75
N GLN A 304 -14.64 -24.13 -4.29
CA GLN A 304 -14.85 -23.97 -5.73
C GLN A 304 -13.62 -23.34 -6.39
N TRP A 305 -12.97 -22.39 -5.73
CA TRP A 305 -11.69 -21.86 -6.20
C TRP A 305 -10.61 -22.94 -6.25
N VAL A 306 -10.48 -23.77 -5.20
CA VAL A 306 -9.51 -24.88 -5.16
C VAL A 306 -9.77 -25.87 -6.30
N GLU A 307 -11.03 -26.21 -6.57
CA GLU A 307 -11.39 -27.09 -7.68
C GLU A 307 -10.87 -26.54 -9.02
N ARG A 308 -11.05 -25.25 -9.30
CA ARG A 308 -10.59 -24.60 -10.55
C ARG A 308 -9.08 -24.57 -10.74
N LEU A 309 -8.27 -24.83 -9.72
CA LEU A 309 -6.80 -24.85 -9.87
C LEU A 309 -6.30 -25.93 -10.83
N HIS A 310 -7.10 -26.94 -11.15
CA HIS A 310 -6.77 -27.91 -12.20
C HIS A 310 -6.66 -27.28 -13.60
N GLU A 311 -7.31 -26.12 -13.83
CA GLU A 311 -7.25 -25.35 -15.08
C GLU A 311 -5.89 -24.70 -15.30
N VAL A 312 -5.04 -24.58 -14.26
CA VAL A 312 -3.69 -24.03 -14.38
C VAL A 312 -2.83 -24.99 -15.22
N PRO A 313 -2.30 -24.53 -16.38
CA PRO A 313 -1.46 -25.34 -17.24
C PRO A 313 -0.21 -25.80 -16.50
N GLU A 314 0.23 -27.03 -16.76
CA GLU A 314 1.43 -27.63 -16.16
C GLU A 314 2.66 -26.70 -16.11
N PRO A 315 3.05 -25.96 -17.18
CA PRO A 315 4.22 -25.08 -17.12
C PRO A 315 4.05 -23.90 -16.17
N ALA A 316 2.83 -23.49 -15.84
CA ALA A 316 2.54 -22.35 -14.97
C ALA A 316 2.42 -22.73 -13.48
N ARG A 317 2.28 -24.02 -13.14
CA ARG A 317 1.91 -24.46 -11.79
C ARG A 317 2.94 -24.10 -10.72
N ASP A 318 4.23 -24.18 -11.04
CA ASP A 318 5.30 -23.83 -10.10
C ASP A 318 5.36 -22.32 -9.82
N ALA A 319 5.19 -21.50 -10.86
CA ALA A 319 5.10 -20.05 -10.73
C ALA A 319 3.82 -19.64 -9.98
N PHE A 320 2.70 -20.32 -10.26
CA PHE A 320 1.42 -20.08 -9.63
C PHE A 320 1.46 -20.41 -8.13
N LEU A 321 1.95 -21.61 -7.76
CA LEU A 321 2.09 -21.98 -6.35
C LEU A 321 3.03 -21.00 -5.63
N HIS A 322 4.14 -20.60 -6.27
CA HIS A 322 5.01 -19.61 -5.67
C HIS A 322 4.31 -18.27 -5.43
N ALA A 323 3.47 -17.82 -6.36
CA ALA A 323 2.70 -16.61 -6.18
C ALA A 323 1.71 -16.72 -5.01
N LEU A 324 1.06 -17.89 -4.84
CA LEU A 324 0.20 -18.14 -3.66
C LEU A 324 1.00 -18.13 -2.35
N GLU A 325 2.21 -18.70 -2.32
CA GLU A 325 3.09 -18.64 -1.15
C GLU A 325 3.49 -17.19 -0.82
N VAL A 326 3.71 -16.35 -1.85
CA VAL A 326 4.02 -14.93 -1.69
C VAL A 326 2.82 -14.18 -1.12
N ILE A 327 1.63 -14.38 -1.70
CA ILE A 327 0.37 -13.79 -1.23
C ILE A 327 0.13 -14.17 0.24
N ALA A 328 0.27 -15.45 0.59
CA ALA A 328 0.01 -15.92 1.95
C ALA A 328 1.06 -15.46 2.99
N ALA A 329 2.21 -14.93 2.56
CA ALA A 329 3.27 -14.46 3.47
C ALA A 329 3.39 -12.93 3.56
N VAL A 330 2.66 -12.19 2.73
CA VAL A 330 2.88 -10.75 2.52
C VAL A 330 2.43 -9.89 3.71
N ASP A 331 1.48 -10.40 4.48
CA ASP A 331 0.95 -9.80 5.70
C ASP A 331 1.89 -9.93 6.93
N LEU A 332 2.96 -10.73 6.79
CA LEU A 332 3.95 -11.12 7.82
C LEU A 332 3.45 -12.10 8.87
N SER A 333 2.25 -12.64 8.71
CA SER A 333 1.67 -13.70 9.55
C SER A 333 1.29 -14.88 8.67
N MET A 334 0.86 -15.97 9.30
CA MET A 334 0.16 -17.01 8.58
C MET A 334 -0.76 -17.69 9.58
N SER A 335 -2.06 -17.59 9.35
CA SER A 335 -3.09 -18.25 10.11
C SER A 335 -3.12 -19.75 9.77
N ASN A 336 -3.72 -20.55 10.65
CA ASN A 336 -3.90 -21.98 10.36
C ASN A 336 -4.88 -22.20 9.20
N ALA A 337 -5.86 -21.30 9.02
CA ALA A 337 -6.81 -21.36 7.92
C ALA A 337 -6.11 -21.07 6.59
N GLU A 338 -5.32 -19.99 6.52
CA GLU A 338 -4.48 -19.66 5.35
C GLU A 338 -3.54 -20.81 4.98
N TRP A 339 -2.88 -21.42 5.97
CA TRP A 339 -2.01 -22.57 5.74
C TRP A 339 -2.76 -23.79 5.19
N LEU A 340 -3.96 -24.07 5.71
CA LEU A 340 -4.79 -25.18 5.25
C LEU A 340 -5.23 -24.95 3.79
N LEU A 341 -5.69 -23.75 3.48
CA LEU A 341 -6.11 -23.35 2.13
C LEU A 341 -4.94 -23.43 1.14
N LEU A 342 -3.76 -22.90 1.51
CA LEU A 342 -2.56 -22.98 0.68
C LEU A 342 -2.13 -24.44 0.42
N ARG A 343 -2.28 -25.32 1.42
CA ARG A 343 -2.01 -26.76 1.27
C ARG A 343 -2.99 -27.44 0.33
N GLN A 344 -4.27 -27.10 0.39
CA GLN A 344 -5.28 -27.59 -0.54
C GLN A 344 -4.98 -27.12 -1.97
N ALA A 345 -4.61 -25.85 -2.13
CA ALA A 345 -4.23 -25.28 -3.41
C ALA A 345 -3.00 -25.98 -4.02
N ALA A 346 -1.97 -26.22 -3.23
CA ALA A 346 -0.78 -26.95 -3.67
C ALA A 346 -1.10 -28.39 -4.11
N ALA A 347 -1.99 -29.07 -3.38
CA ALA A 347 -2.47 -30.40 -3.75
C ALA A 347 -3.23 -30.38 -5.09
N ALA A 348 -4.13 -29.41 -5.29
CA ALA A 348 -4.87 -29.25 -6.55
C ALA A 348 -3.96 -28.94 -7.74
N LEU A 349 -2.86 -28.22 -7.51
CA LEU A 349 -1.81 -27.96 -8.51
C LEU A 349 -0.87 -29.17 -8.73
N ASN A 350 -1.03 -30.27 -8.00
CA ASN A 350 -0.09 -31.40 -8.00
C ASN A 350 1.35 -30.94 -7.75
N ARG A 351 1.55 -30.08 -6.74
CA ARG A 351 2.86 -29.56 -6.34
C ARG A 351 3.09 -29.69 -4.83
N PRO A 352 4.33 -29.98 -4.40
CA PRO A 352 4.63 -30.10 -2.98
C PRO A 352 4.72 -28.73 -2.32
N LEU A 353 3.93 -28.50 -1.28
CA LEU A 353 4.07 -27.33 -0.41
C LEU A 353 5.11 -27.60 0.69
N ARG A 354 6.08 -26.68 0.84
CA ARG A 354 7.13 -26.76 1.87
C ARG A 354 6.99 -25.62 2.87
N ARG A 355 6.90 -25.96 4.16
CA ARG A 355 6.76 -24.97 5.23
C ARG A 355 7.98 -24.07 5.34
N GLU A 356 9.16 -24.61 5.06
CA GLU A 356 10.43 -23.90 5.10
C GLU A 356 10.48 -22.77 4.08
N ARG A 357 9.88 -22.95 2.90
CA ARG A 357 9.83 -21.94 1.85
C ARG A 357 8.98 -20.75 2.25
N VAL A 358 7.81 -21.01 2.81
CA VAL A 358 6.92 -19.97 3.34
C VAL A 358 7.56 -19.24 4.54
N GLN A 359 8.22 -19.97 5.44
CA GLN A 359 8.97 -19.35 6.54
C GLN A 359 10.13 -18.47 6.06
N ALA A 360 10.82 -18.88 4.98
CA ALA A 360 11.86 -18.07 4.36
C ALA A 360 11.28 -16.78 3.76
N LEU A 361 10.13 -16.85 3.09
CA LEU A 361 9.42 -15.67 2.56
C LEU A 361 9.01 -14.71 3.69
N LEU A 362 8.41 -15.22 4.76
CA LEU A 362 8.07 -14.43 5.95
C LEU A 362 9.30 -13.73 6.54
N LYS A 363 10.44 -14.43 6.62
CA LYS A 363 11.70 -13.84 7.10
C LYS A 363 12.20 -12.75 6.15
N GLN A 364 12.16 -12.96 4.84
CA GLN A 364 12.56 -11.96 3.85
C GLN A 364 11.69 -10.71 3.96
N PHE A 365 10.37 -10.86 4.00
CA PHE A 365 9.47 -9.72 4.16
C PHE A 365 9.69 -8.95 5.46
N ARG A 366 9.91 -9.64 6.59
CA ARG A 366 10.19 -8.98 7.88
C ARG A 366 11.52 -8.23 7.90
N THR A 367 12.53 -8.72 7.16
CA THR A 367 13.89 -8.15 7.21
C THR A 367 14.14 -7.10 6.13
N GLN A 368 13.54 -7.27 4.95
CA GLN A 368 13.83 -6.48 3.75
C GLN A 368 12.61 -5.74 3.21
N GLY A 369 11.40 -6.07 3.67
CA GLY A 369 10.15 -5.53 3.13
C GLY A 369 9.73 -6.13 1.79
N VAL A 370 10.63 -6.76 1.05
CA VAL A 370 10.40 -7.32 -0.29
C VAL A 370 11.01 -8.71 -0.42
N VAL A 371 10.46 -9.52 -1.33
CA VAL A 371 11.11 -10.78 -1.77
C VAL A 371 12.18 -10.40 -2.78
N ARG A 372 13.41 -10.87 -2.59
CA ARG A 372 14.41 -10.76 -3.65
C ARG A 372 14.05 -11.76 -4.72
N ALA A 373 14.02 -11.33 -5.98
CA ALA A 373 14.14 -12.28 -7.08
C ALA A 373 15.32 -13.20 -6.76
N PRO A 374 15.19 -14.53 -6.94
CA PRO A 374 16.34 -15.40 -6.78
C PRO A 374 17.44 -14.80 -7.65
N GLN A 375 18.56 -14.38 -7.02
CA GLN A 375 19.79 -14.21 -7.76
C GLN A 375 19.96 -15.55 -8.43
N GLY A 376 19.80 -15.59 -9.76
CA GLY A 376 19.95 -16.83 -10.50
C GLY A 376 21.23 -17.44 -10.00
N ASP A 377 21.14 -18.62 -9.39
CA ASP A 377 22.26 -19.53 -9.43
C ASP A 377 22.58 -19.56 -10.91
N SER A 378 23.70 -18.94 -11.27
CA SER A 378 24.33 -19.13 -12.56
C SER A 378 24.48 -20.63 -12.65
N PHE A 379 23.53 -21.25 -13.34
CA PHE A 379 23.64 -22.60 -13.81
C PHE A 379 24.82 -22.52 -14.76
N GLU A 380 26.03 -22.70 -14.23
CA GLU A 380 27.17 -23.00 -15.06
C GLU A 380 26.71 -24.15 -15.94
N PRO A 381 26.77 -24.00 -17.27
CA PRO A 381 26.56 -25.14 -18.14
C PRO A 381 27.59 -26.15 -17.66
N ARG A 382 27.12 -27.27 -17.11
CA ARG A 382 27.96 -28.41 -16.81
C ARG A 382 28.48 -28.87 -18.17
N ASP A 383 29.67 -28.37 -18.50
CA ASP A 383 30.33 -28.59 -19.77
C ASP A 383 30.42 -30.10 -19.93
N GLY A 384 29.72 -30.60 -20.95
CA GLY A 384 29.57 -32.02 -21.26
C GLY A 384 30.86 -32.64 -21.77
N ARG A 385 31.96 -32.50 -21.03
CA ARG A 385 33.14 -33.35 -21.20
C ARG A 385 32.84 -34.70 -20.57
N MET A 386 32.22 -35.54 -21.38
CA MET A 386 32.39 -36.99 -21.26
C MET A 386 33.89 -37.29 -21.15
N PRO A 387 34.34 -38.06 -20.14
CA PRO A 387 35.69 -38.58 -20.14
C PRO A 387 35.83 -39.52 -21.35
N SER A 388 36.76 -39.17 -22.24
CA SER A 388 37.15 -40.01 -23.38
C SER A 388 37.57 -41.39 -22.88
N SER A 389 36.85 -42.42 -23.31
CA SER A 389 37.26 -43.82 -23.15
C SER A 389 38.65 -44.05 -23.76
N PRO A 390 39.52 -44.86 -23.16
CA PRO A 390 40.79 -45.22 -23.75
C PRO A 390 40.54 -46.18 -24.91
N VAL A 391 41.02 -45.80 -26.10
CA VAL A 391 41.08 -46.68 -27.27
C VAL A 391 42.08 -47.79 -26.97
N VAL A 392 41.56 -48.99 -26.77
CA VAL A 392 42.33 -50.24 -26.77
C VAL A 392 42.70 -50.53 -28.22
N GLY A 393 43.98 -50.34 -28.54
CA GLY A 393 44.57 -50.76 -29.80
C GLY A 393 45.01 -52.21 -29.70
N LEU A 394 44.30 -53.09 -30.40
CA LEU A 394 44.69 -54.46 -30.74
C LEU A 394 43.93 -54.81 -32.03
N ASP A 395 44.62 -54.76 -33.16
CA ASP A 395 44.79 -55.96 -33.98
C ASP A 395 45.84 -55.72 -35.08
N ALA A 396 46.79 -56.64 -35.07
CA ALA A 396 47.68 -56.99 -36.18
C ALA A 396 46.82 -57.60 -37.32
N ASP A 397 47.22 -57.74 -38.57
CA ASP A 397 48.48 -58.24 -39.09
C ASP A 397 48.39 -58.28 -40.63
N ALA A 398 49.54 -58.58 -41.26
CA ALA A 398 49.72 -59.19 -42.59
C ALA A 398 49.75 -58.29 -43.85
N HIS A 399 50.97 -58.03 -44.35
CA HIS A 399 51.32 -58.31 -45.76
C HIS A 399 52.84 -58.28 -46.01
N ALA A 400 53.44 -59.47 -46.15
CA ALA A 400 54.65 -59.80 -46.93
C ALA A 400 54.73 -61.34 -46.93
N ALA A 401 54.98 -62.10 -47.99
CA ALA A 401 55.69 -61.94 -49.27
C ALA A 401 55.03 -62.94 -50.30
N PRO A 402 55.57 -63.34 -51.49
CA PRO A 402 56.95 -63.26 -52.00
C PRO A 402 57.17 -62.97 -53.51
N GLY A 403 58.45 -62.87 -53.90
CA GLY A 403 59.01 -62.98 -55.27
C GLY A 403 59.80 -61.74 -55.69
N GLY A 404 61.04 -61.77 -56.17
CA GLY A 404 61.94 -62.84 -56.61
C GLY A 404 62.83 -62.30 -57.74
N LEU A 405 64.15 -62.47 -57.58
CA LEU A 405 65.31 -62.23 -58.48
C LEU A 405 66.29 -61.16 -58.00
#